data_AF-A0A0J7K4A7-F1
#
_entry.id   AF-A0A0J7K4A7-F1
#
_cell.length_a   1.000
_cell.length_b   1.000
_cell.length_c   1.000
_cell.angle_alpha   90.00
_cell.angle_beta   90.00
_cell.angle_gamma   90.00
#
_symmetry.space_group_name_H-M   'P 1'
#
loop_
_entity.id
_entity.type
_entity.pdbx_description
1 polymer ?
#
loop_
_entity_poly.entity_id
_entity_poly.type
_entity_poly.pdbx_seq_one_letter_code
_entity_poly.pdbx_strand_id
1 'polypeptide(L)'
;MSPLGKAEMDTTDSSGVDKKRSLGEVMQTVKGEIKLPDYQITSLRPKRTATEGILYKVPGAGSAEKLVVALKALLEPKGLRVTRPVKRAELRISGLNDVSTPEDVIQAVAEVGSCSAGNIKVGKINRASVGRLGSI
;
A
#
# COMPACT_ATOMS: atom_id res chain seq x y z
N MET A 1 59.16 -17.28 -3.42
CA MET A 1 58.88 -15.85 -3.25
C MET A 1 57.73 -15.50 -4.18
N SER A 2 56.54 -15.28 -3.62
CA SER A 2 55.30 -14.94 -4.33
C SER A 2 55.38 -13.54 -4.96
N PRO A 3 54.59 -13.23 -6.01
CA PRO A 3 54.17 -11.86 -6.26
C PRO A 3 52.99 -11.49 -5.35
N LEU A 4 53.19 -10.44 -4.56
CA LEU A 4 52.18 -9.71 -3.79
C LEU A 4 51.57 -8.62 -4.68
N GLY A 5 50.24 -8.43 -4.62
CA GLY A 5 49.61 -7.18 -5.05
C GLY A 5 48.23 -7.34 -5.68
N LYS A 6 47.22 -7.64 -4.85
CA LYS A 6 45.79 -7.50 -5.17
C LYS A 6 45.37 -6.02 -5.20
N ALA A 7 44.48 -5.67 -6.13
CA ALA A 7 43.35 -4.77 -5.88
C ALA A 7 42.34 -4.95 -7.02
N GLU A 8 41.54 -6.02 -6.89
CA GLU A 8 40.41 -6.34 -7.74
C GLU A 8 39.20 -5.52 -7.22
N MET A 9 38.74 -4.59 -8.06
CA MET A 9 37.34 -4.36 -8.40
C MET A 9 36.30 -4.64 -7.29
N ASP A 10 36.00 -3.64 -6.46
CA ASP A 10 34.84 -3.69 -5.57
C ASP A 10 33.55 -3.54 -6.40
N THR A 11 32.83 -4.65 -6.47
CA THR A 11 31.63 -4.83 -7.27
C THR A 11 30.47 -4.01 -6.70
N THR A 12 29.89 -3.18 -7.56
CA THR A 12 28.56 -2.61 -7.36
C THR A 12 27.53 -3.69 -7.69
N ASP A 13 27.28 -4.60 -6.75
CA ASP A 13 26.27 -5.64 -6.94
C ASP A 13 24.91 -5.16 -6.39
N SER A 14 24.30 -4.25 -7.16
CA SER A 14 22.86 -4.01 -7.13
C SER A 14 22.14 -5.29 -7.58
N SER A 15 22.02 -6.25 -6.68
CA SER A 15 21.32 -7.52 -6.95
C SER A 15 19.84 -7.39 -6.59
N GLY A 16 19.10 -6.75 -7.49
CA GLY A 16 17.67 -6.99 -7.65
C GLY A 16 17.47 -8.46 -8.06
N VAL A 17 17.23 -9.33 -7.08
CA VAL A 17 16.96 -10.75 -7.35
C VAL A 17 15.47 -10.93 -7.63
N ASP A 18 15.11 -10.89 -8.92
CA ASP A 18 13.87 -11.43 -9.45
C ASP A 18 13.85 -12.96 -9.32
N LYS A 19 13.78 -13.47 -8.09
CA LYS A 19 13.37 -14.86 -7.87
C LYS A 19 11.88 -14.94 -8.21
N LYS A 20 11.58 -15.50 -9.39
CA LYS A 20 10.24 -15.84 -9.84
C LYS A 20 9.64 -16.90 -8.90
N ARG A 21 9.12 -16.47 -7.74
CA ARG A 21 8.52 -17.36 -6.74
C ARG A 21 7.18 -17.84 -7.26
N SER A 22 6.93 -19.14 -7.13
CA SER A 22 5.62 -19.69 -7.49
C SER A 22 4.57 -19.26 -6.47
N LEU A 23 3.33 -19.09 -6.92
CA LEU A 23 2.20 -18.79 -6.02
C LEU A 23 2.07 -19.83 -4.89
N GLY A 24 2.33 -21.11 -5.20
CA GLY A 24 2.25 -22.20 -4.22
C GLY A 24 3.25 -22.05 -3.08
N GLU A 25 4.50 -21.71 -3.39
CA GLU A 25 5.57 -21.50 -2.41
C GLU A 25 5.26 -20.30 -1.48
N VAL A 26 4.75 -19.22 -2.06
CA VAL A 26 4.31 -18.04 -1.30
C VAL A 26 3.18 -18.41 -0.33
N MET A 27 2.19 -19.17 -0.80
CA MET A 27 1.05 -19.57 0.03
C MET A 27 1.42 -20.58 1.11
N GLN A 28 2.41 -21.46 0.87
CA GLN A 28 2.95 -22.33 1.90
C GLN A 28 3.65 -21.54 3.01
N THR A 29 4.44 -20.53 2.63
CA THR A 29 5.08 -19.61 3.58
C THR A 29 4.02 -18.90 4.44
N VAL A 30 2.99 -18.33 3.80
CA VAL A 30 1.90 -17.66 4.51
C VAL A 30 1.17 -18.60 5.47
N LYS A 31 0.90 -19.85 5.04
CA LYS A 31 0.24 -20.86 5.87
C LYS A 31 1.09 -21.28 7.09
N GLY A 32 2.42 -21.27 6.95
CA GLY A 32 3.34 -21.60 8.05
C GLY A 32 3.44 -20.50 9.11
N GLU A 33 3.44 -19.24 8.69
CA GLU A 33 3.68 -18.08 9.55
C GLU A 33 2.39 -17.46 10.12
N ILE A 34 1.27 -17.54 9.39
CA ILE A 34 0.02 -16.88 9.75
C ILE A 34 -1.05 -17.90 10.12
N LYS A 35 -1.38 -17.96 11.42
CA LYS A 35 -2.52 -18.74 11.93
C LYS A 35 -3.76 -17.86 12.01
N LEU A 36 -4.80 -18.21 11.24
CA LEU A 36 -6.05 -17.45 11.18
C LEU A 36 -6.76 -17.23 12.54
N PRO A 37 -6.74 -18.17 13.50
CA PRO A 37 -7.35 -17.98 14.82
C PRO A 37 -6.75 -16.80 15.60
N ASP A 38 -5.46 -16.53 15.45
CA ASP A 38 -4.75 -15.43 16.14
C ASP A 38 -5.29 -14.05 15.71
N TYR A 39 -5.88 -13.99 14.52
CA TYR A 39 -6.50 -12.80 13.94
C TYR A 39 -8.04 -12.81 14.07
N GLN A 40 -8.61 -13.76 14.81
CA GLN A 40 -10.06 -13.96 14.96
C GLN A 40 -10.76 -14.20 13.61
N ILE A 41 -10.06 -14.84 12.66
CA ILE A 41 -10.58 -15.14 11.32
C ILE A 41 -11.00 -16.62 11.27
N THR A 42 -12.29 -16.87 11.13
CA THR A 42 -12.83 -18.24 11.05
C THR A 42 -12.54 -18.90 9.70
N SER A 43 -12.57 -18.13 8.62
CA SER A 43 -12.31 -18.65 7.27
C SER A 43 -11.85 -17.54 6.34
N LEU A 44 -11.05 -17.89 5.35
CA LEU A 44 -10.70 -17.02 4.22
C LEU A 44 -11.32 -17.59 2.95
N ARG A 45 -11.97 -16.75 2.15
CA ARG A 45 -12.44 -17.15 0.81
C ARG A 45 -11.55 -16.51 -0.25
N PRO A 46 -10.61 -17.27 -0.85
CA PRO A 46 -9.78 -16.77 -1.94
C PRO A 46 -10.61 -16.62 -3.22
N LYS A 47 -10.33 -15.57 -3.97
CA LYS A 47 -10.85 -15.33 -5.31
C LYS A 47 -9.69 -14.88 -6.20
N ARG A 48 -9.50 -15.52 -7.34
CA ARG A 48 -8.55 -15.01 -8.35
C ARG A 48 -9.09 -13.72 -8.98
N THR A 49 -8.21 -12.74 -9.10
CA THR A 49 -8.51 -11.46 -9.72
C THR A 49 -8.07 -11.48 -11.19
N ALA A 50 -8.62 -10.58 -12.01
CA ALA A 50 -8.25 -10.44 -13.41
C ALA A 50 -6.78 -10.05 -13.61
N THR A 51 -6.18 -9.37 -12.62
CA THR A 51 -4.77 -8.96 -12.60
C THR A 51 -3.86 -10.05 -12.01
N GLU A 52 -4.27 -11.32 -12.10
CA GLU A 52 -3.54 -12.50 -11.62
C GLU A 52 -3.20 -12.53 -10.11
N GLY A 53 -3.67 -11.56 -9.33
CA GLY A 53 -3.58 -11.55 -7.86
C GLY A 53 -4.65 -12.42 -7.19
N ILE A 54 -4.50 -12.63 -5.88
CA ILE A 54 -5.52 -13.27 -5.03
C ILE A 54 -6.19 -12.24 -4.13
N LEU A 55 -7.52 -12.21 -4.17
CA LEU A 55 -8.36 -11.46 -3.24
C LEU A 55 -8.87 -12.39 -2.14
N TYR A 56 -8.60 -12.04 -0.89
CA TYR A 56 -9.13 -12.75 0.27
C TYR A 56 -10.33 -12.00 0.86
N LYS A 57 -11.50 -12.67 0.88
CA LYS A 57 -12.63 -12.20 1.68
C LYS A 57 -12.44 -12.68 3.12
N VAL A 58 -12.30 -11.73 4.02
CA VAL A 58 -12.22 -11.95 5.47
C VAL A 58 -13.59 -11.63 6.09
N PRO A 59 -14.25 -12.58 6.77
CA PRO A 59 -15.45 -12.31 7.54
C PRO A 59 -15.12 -11.57 8.85
N GLY A 60 -16.03 -10.70 9.29
CA GLY A 60 -15.88 -9.90 10.52
C GLY A 60 -15.36 -8.47 10.26
N ALA A 61 -15.79 -7.54 11.10
CA ALA A 61 -15.31 -6.15 11.07
C ALA A 61 -13.92 -6.07 11.70
N GLY A 62 -12.98 -5.33 11.09
CA GLY A 62 -11.65 -5.04 11.62
C GLY A 62 -10.61 -6.17 11.56
N SER A 63 -11.01 -7.43 11.37
CA SER A 63 -10.08 -8.57 11.25
C SER A 63 -9.16 -8.48 10.01
N ALA A 64 -9.65 -7.84 8.94
CA ALA A 64 -8.90 -7.62 7.72
C ALA A 64 -7.69 -6.67 7.90
N GLU A 65 -7.77 -5.66 8.79
CA GLU A 65 -6.65 -4.73 8.99
C GLU A 65 -5.45 -5.43 9.60
N LYS A 66 -5.67 -6.20 10.66
CA LYS A 66 -4.61 -6.95 11.35
C LYS A 66 -3.94 -7.95 10.41
N LEU A 67 -4.73 -8.66 9.60
CA LEU A 67 -4.21 -9.61 8.61
C LEU A 67 -3.34 -8.91 7.55
N VAL A 68 -3.75 -7.74 7.08
CA VAL A 68 -3.00 -6.96 6.08
C VAL A 68 -1.65 -6.54 6.64
N VAL A 69 -1.59 -6.06 7.89
CA VAL A 69 -0.32 -5.68 8.53
C VAL A 69 0.65 -6.88 8.61
N ALA A 70 0.16 -8.03 9.07
CA ALA A 70 0.99 -9.24 9.17
C ALA A 70 1.47 -9.74 7.79
N LEU A 71 0.56 -9.76 6.79
CA LEU A 71 0.91 -10.16 5.44
C LEU A 71 1.92 -9.20 4.80
N LYS A 72 1.80 -7.89 5.04
CA LYS A 72 2.78 -6.90 4.57
C LYS A 72 4.16 -7.16 5.14
N ALA A 73 4.27 -7.32 6.46
CA ALA A 73 5.54 -7.60 7.12
C ALA A 73 6.22 -8.87 6.57
N LEU A 74 5.43 -9.88 6.21
CA LEU A 74 5.95 -11.15 5.68
C LEU A 74 6.31 -11.10 4.18
N LEU A 75 5.55 -10.34 3.39
CA LEU A 75 5.53 -10.44 1.92
C LEU A 75 6.15 -9.23 1.21
N GLU A 76 6.05 -8.01 1.75
CA GLU A 76 6.67 -6.82 1.14
C GLU A 76 8.21 -6.92 1.05
N PRO A 77 8.95 -7.43 2.06
CA PRO A 77 10.39 -7.68 1.93
C PRO A 77 10.75 -8.71 0.85
N LYS A 78 9.79 -9.50 0.41
CA LYS A 78 9.94 -10.52 -0.65
C LYS A 78 9.49 -9.98 -2.03
N GLY A 79 9.24 -8.67 -2.13
CA GLY A 79 8.82 -8.00 -3.37
C GLY A 79 7.33 -8.18 -3.70
N LEU A 80 6.52 -8.73 -2.78
CA LEU A 80 5.10 -9.00 -3.03
C LEU A 80 4.24 -7.89 -2.42
N ARG A 81 3.34 -7.35 -3.23
CA ARG A 81 2.45 -6.26 -2.81
C ARG A 81 1.18 -6.79 -2.15
N VAL A 82 0.91 -6.34 -0.93
CA VAL A 82 -0.34 -6.65 -0.20
C VAL A 82 -1.14 -5.36 -0.04
N THR A 83 -2.39 -5.37 -0.46
CA THR A 83 -3.30 -4.22 -0.33
C THR A 83 -4.66 -4.65 0.18
N ARG A 84 -5.32 -3.76 0.93
CA ARG A 84 -6.74 -3.88 1.28
C ARG A 84 -7.57 -3.07 0.28
N PRO A 85 -8.38 -3.70 -0.57
CA PRO A 85 -9.33 -2.97 -1.39
C PRO A 85 -10.35 -2.28 -0.48
N VAL A 86 -10.45 -0.97 -0.61
CA VAL A 86 -11.42 -0.12 0.10
C VAL A 86 -12.25 0.63 -0.94
N LYS A 87 -13.53 0.84 -0.66
CA LYS A 87 -14.35 1.74 -1.49
C LYS A 87 -13.77 3.15 -1.38
N ARG A 88 -13.72 3.85 -2.50
CA ARG A 88 -13.27 5.23 -2.60
C ARG A 88 -14.35 6.06 -3.28
N ALA A 89 -14.39 7.34 -2.96
CA ALA A 89 -15.24 8.33 -3.60
C ALA A 89 -14.37 9.47 -4.12
N GLU A 90 -14.81 10.10 -5.19
CA GLU A 90 -14.21 11.33 -5.71
C GLU A 90 -15.03 12.51 -5.22
N LEU A 91 -14.35 13.56 -4.76
CA LEU A 91 -14.96 14.78 -4.24
C LEU A 91 -14.46 15.96 -5.06
N ARG A 92 -15.36 16.91 -5.32
CA ARG A 92 -15.02 18.21 -5.90
C ARG A 92 -15.26 19.28 -4.85
N ILE A 93 -14.25 20.10 -4.59
CA ILE A 93 -14.31 21.14 -3.56
C ILE A 93 -14.04 22.49 -4.22
N SER A 94 -14.95 23.44 -4.03
CA SER A 94 -14.85 24.81 -4.55
C SER A 94 -14.94 25.82 -3.42
N GLY A 95 -14.42 27.02 -3.63
CA GLY A 95 -14.44 28.06 -2.60
C GLY A 95 -13.20 28.03 -1.69
N LEU A 96 -12.09 27.44 -2.16
CA LEU A 96 -10.83 27.43 -1.41
C LEU A 96 -10.22 28.83 -1.42
N ASN A 97 -9.85 29.33 -0.25
CA ASN A 97 -9.18 30.62 -0.11
C ASN A 97 -7.76 30.57 -0.72
N ASP A 98 -7.20 31.73 -1.05
CA ASP A 98 -5.89 31.80 -1.74
C ASP A 98 -4.71 31.25 -0.94
N VAL A 99 -4.87 31.13 0.38
CA VAL A 99 -3.86 30.60 1.29
C VAL A 99 -4.01 29.08 1.48
N SER A 100 -5.14 28.49 1.07
CA SER A 100 -5.40 27.06 1.25
C SER A 100 -4.38 26.20 0.50
N THR A 101 -3.82 25.24 1.21
CA THR A 101 -2.87 24.25 0.70
C THR A 101 -3.55 22.89 0.51
N PRO A 102 -2.99 22.00 -0.34
CA PRO A 102 -3.47 20.62 -0.45
C PRO A 102 -3.45 19.89 0.90
N GLU A 103 -2.47 20.18 1.76
CA GLU A 103 -2.35 19.61 3.10
C GLU A 103 -3.52 20.01 3.99
N ASP A 104 -3.94 21.28 3.96
CA ASP A 104 -5.11 21.75 4.71
C ASP A 104 -6.38 21.01 4.29
N VAL A 105 -6.54 20.78 2.97
CA VAL A 105 -7.67 20.03 2.43
C VAL A 105 -7.62 18.57 2.88
N ILE A 106 -6.46 17.92 2.81
CA ILE A 106 -6.30 16.53 3.26
C ILE A 106 -6.70 16.41 4.72
N GLN A 107 -6.21 17.31 5.58
CA GLN A 107 -6.47 17.28 7.01
C GLN A 107 -7.97 17.50 7.29
N ALA A 108 -8.58 18.51 6.68
CA ALA A 108 -10.01 18.79 6.87
C ALA A 108 -10.90 17.63 6.40
N VAL A 109 -10.58 17.03 5.25
CA VAL A 109 -11.33 15.88 4.71
C VAL A 109 -11.10 14.63 5.55
N ALA A 110 -9.89 14.42 6.07
CA ALA A 110 -9.57 13.31 6.97
C ALA A 110 -10.38 13.38 8.26
N GLU A 111 -10.44 14.59 8.86
CA GLU A 111 -11.19 14.86 10.08
C GLU A 111 -12.69 14.63 9.89
N VAL A 112 -13.30 15.24 8.87
CA VAL A 112 -14.74 15.09 8.61
C VAL A 112 -15.09 13.67 8.15
N GLY A 113 -14.26 13.09 7.30
CA GLY A 113 -14.47 11.76 6.73
C GLY A 113 -14.09 10.61 7.66
N SER A 114 -13.55 10.90 8.85
CA SER A 114 -13.03 9.88 9.79
C SER A 114 -12.11 8.88 9.10
N CYS A 115 -11.24 9.35 8.21
CA CYS A 115 -10.36 8.52 7.40
C CYS A 115 -8.90 8.97 7.51
N SER A 116 -7.96 8.03 7.34
CA SER A 116 -6.53 8.36 7.41
C SER A 116 -6.13 9.25 6.23
N ALA A 117 -5.36 10.31 6.52
CA ALA A 117 -4.81 11.22 5.52
C ALA A 117 -4.06 10.51 4.38
N GLY A 118 -3.37 9.39 4.67
CA GLY A 118 -2.66 8.59 3.66
C GLY A 118 -3.57 7.91 2.62
N ASN A 119 -4.88 7.86 2.85
CA ASN A 119 -5.87 7.35 1.90
C ASN A 119 -6.48 8.44 1.01
N ILE A 120 -6.19 9.72 1.26
CA ILE A 120 -6.71 10.86 0.51
C ILE A 120 -5.68 11.26 -0.53
N LYS A 121 -6.15 11.51 -1.76
CA LYS A 121 -5.35 12.09 -2.82
C LYS A 121 -6.01 13.38 -3.25
N VAL A 122 -5.28 14.49 -3.14
CA VAL A 122 -5.77 15.81 -3.56
C VAL A 122 -5.09 16.18 -4.87
N GLY A 123 -5.89 16.64 -5.83
CA GLY A 123 -5.40 17.20 -7.09
C GLY A 123 -4.78 18.58 -6.91
N LYS A 124 -4.18 19.11 -7.97
CA LYS A 124 -3.67 20.49 -7.94
C LYS A 124 -4.82 21.47 -7.72
N ILE A 125 -4.69 22.37 -6.74
CA ILE A 125 -5.63 23.46 -6.53
C ILE A 125 -5.60 24.39 -7.74
N ASN A 126 -6.72 24.49 -8.43
CA ASN A 126 -6.91 25.39 -9.55
C ASN A 126 -7.38 26.75 -9.02
N ARG A 127 -6.51 27.75 -9.11
CA ARG A 127 -6.82 29.15 -8.79
C ARG A 127 -7.27 29.82 -10.08
N ALA A 128 -8.55 30.15 -10.18
CA ALA A 128 -9.08 30.81 -11.35
C ALA A 128 -8.58 32.26 -11.45
N SER A 129 -8.38 32.78 -12.66
CA SER A 129 -8.03 34.18 -12.87
C SER A 129 -9.23 35.08 -12.59
N VAL A 130 -9.05 36.01 -11.64
CA VAL A 130 -9.90 37.15 -11.26
C VAL A 130 -11.36 36.79 -10.91
N GLY A 131 -11.72 36.96 -9.63
CA GLY A 131 -13.11 36.94 -9.16
C GLY A 131 -13.68 35.57 -8.78
N ARG A 132 -12.87 34.50 -8.75
CA ARG A 132 -13.28 33.17 -8.28
C ARG A 132 -12.26 32.58 -7.31
N LEU A 133 -12.77 31.96 -6.24
CA LEU A 133 -11.98 31.19 -5.27
C LEU A 133 -11.50 29.86 -5.88
N GLY A 134 -10.50 29.24 -5.24
CA GLY A 134 -9.87 28.02 -5.71
C GLY A 134 -10.81 26.81 -5.72
N SER A 135 -10.48 25.83 -6.57
CA SER A 135 -11.20 24.56 -6.65
C SER A 135 -10.27 23.37 -6.90
N ILE A 136 -10.71 22.19 -6.48
CA ILE A 136 -10.11 20.87 -6.74
C ILE A 136 -11.16 19.88 -7.19
#